data_AF-A0A355EMG8-F1
#
_entry.id   AF-A0A355EMG8-F1
#
_cell.length_a   1.000
_cell.length_b   1.000
_cell.length_c   1.000
_cell.angle_alpha   90.00
_cell.angle_beta   90.00
_cell.angle_gamma   90.00
#
_symmetry.space_group_name_H-M   'P 1'
#
loop_
_entity.id
_entity.type
_entity.pdbx_description
1 polymer ?
#
loop_
_entity_poly.entity_id
_entity_poly.type
_entity_poly.pdbx_seq_one_letter_code
_entity_poly.pdbx_strand_id
1 'polypeptide(L)'
;MSEHGVIRAIIHEAIRIKFKQATVASEAEIDGSVLSKFLAGEGAMKLDSLEKIFEMAGVIVITKQEHADNEAMLRGFSRRLLKT
;
A
#
# COMPACT_ATOMS: atom_id res chain seq x y z
N MET A 1 0.42 6.76 -17.54
CA MET A 1 -0.41 6.03 -16.57
C MET A 1 -0.98 7.04 -15.60
N SER A 2 -2.31 7.21 -15.53
CA SER A 2 -2.91 8.07 -14.49
C SER A 2 -2.64 7.49 -13.11
N GLU A 3 -2.41 8.30 -12.08
CA GLU A 3 -2.14 7.87 -10.69
C GLU A 3 -3.21 6.91 -10.13
N HIS A 4 -4.46 7.05 -10.58
CA HIS A 4 -5.55 6.11 -10.31
C HIS A 4 -5.31 4.67 -10.81
N GLY A 5 -4.34 4.46 -11.70
CA GLY A 5 -3.95 3.14 -12.20
C GLY A 5 -3.08 2.38 -11.21
N VAL A 6 -2.17 3.07 -10.51
CA VAL A 6 -1.25 2.43 -9.56
C VAL A 6 -2.01 1.96 -8.32
N ILE A 7 -2.84 2.83 -7.72
CA ILE A 7 -3.63 2.47 -6.55
C ILE A 7 -4.57 1.29 -6.87
N ARG A 8 -5.26 1.33 -8.02
CA ARG A 8 -6.13 0.23 -8.46
C ARG A 8 -5.36 -1.06 -8.68
N ALA A 9 -4.17 -1.01 -9.30
CA ALA A 9 -3.33 -2.19 -9.47
C ALA A 9 -2.94 -2.83 -8.14
N ILE A 10 -2.59 -2.03 -7.13
CA ILE A 10 -2.26 -2.54 -5.79
C ILE A 10 -3.49 -3.19 -5.14
N ILE A 11 -4.67 -2.56 -5.25
CA ILE A 11 -5.91 -3.15 -4.73
C ILE A 11 -6.22 -4.48 -5.43
N HIS A 12 -6.05 -4.55 -6.76
CA HIS A 12 -6.23 -5.81 -7.49
C HIS A 12 -5.23 -6.89 -7.06
N GLU A 13 -4.00 -6.50 -6.73
CA GLU A 13 -3.00 -7.41 -6.18
C GLU A 13 -3.38 -7.93 -4.80
N ALA A 14 -3.89 -7.07 -3.91
CA ALA A 14 -4.45 -7.49 -2.62
C ALA A 14 -5.61 -8.49 -2.82
N ILE A 15 -6.51 -8.24 -3.77
CA ILE A 15 -7.62 -9.16 -4.11
C ILE A 15 -7.08 -10.48 -4.64
N ARG A 16 -6.01 -10.47 -5.45
CA ARG A 16 -5.36 -11.67 -5.97
C ARG A 16 -4.77 -12.52 -4.83
N ILE A 17 -4.10 -11.89 -3.87
CA ILE A 17 -3.49 -12.56 -2.70
C ILE A 17 -4.56 -13.10 -1.74
N LYS A 18 -5.62 -12.32 -1.50
CA LYS A 18 -6.71 -12.67 -0.57
C LYS A 18 -7.85 -13.48 -1.22
N PHE A 19 -7.75 -13.77 -2.51
CA PHE A 19 -8.72 -14.49 -3.35
C PHE A 19 -10.11 -13.85 -3.52
N LYS A 20 -10.56 -12.99 -2.60
CA LYS A 20 -11.90 -12.41 -2.61
C LYS A 20 -11.87 -10.93 -2.22
N GLN A 21 -12.57 -10.11 -3.00
CA GLN A 21 -12.76 -8.69 -2.69
C GLN A 21 -13.47 -8.46 -1.34
N ALA A 22 -14.42 -9.34 -0.98
CA ALA A 22 -15.10 -9.26 0.32
C ALA A 22 -14.13 -9.42 1.50
N THR A 23 -13.11 -10.28 1.36
CA THR A 23 -12.08 -10.46 2.38
C THR A 23 -11.21 -9.21 2.52
N VAL A 24 -10.79 -8.62 1.40
CA VAL A 24 -10.03 -7.36 1.40
C VAL A 24 -10.83 -6.24 2.07
N ALA A 25 -12.10 -6.07 1.70
CA ALA A 25 -12.97 -5.06 2.31
C ALA A 25 -13.13 -5.27 3.82
N SER A 26 -13.35 -6.53 4.24
CA SER A 26 -13.51 -6.88 5.66
C SER A 26 -12.23 -6.62 6.46
N GLU A 27 -11.07 -7.04 5.96
CA GLU A 27 -9.79 -6.82 6.65
C GLU A 27 -9.37 -5.34 6.65
N ALA A 28 -9.85 -4.56 5.67
CA ALA A 28 -9.65 -3.11 5.61
C ALA A 28 -10.71 -2.32 6.41
N GLU A 29 -11.61 -3.02 7.11
CA GLU A 29 -12.70 -2.46 7.93
C GLU A 29 -13.62 -1.51 7.15
N ILE A 30 -13.91 -1.87 5.89
CA ILE A 30 -14.83 -1.12 5.02
C ILE A 30 -15.95 -2.02 4.49
N ASP A 31 -17.07 -1.40 4.16
CA ASP A 31 -18.13 -2.07 3.42
C ASP A 31 -17.64 -2.43 2.00
N GLY A 32 -17.98 -3.63 1.52
CA GLY A 32 -17.61 -4.07 0.17
C GLY A 32 -18.09 -3.13 -0.94
N SER A 33 -19.20 -2.43 -0.73
CA SER A 33 -19.73 -1.40 -1.64
C SER A 33 -18.83 -0.16 -1.72
N VAL A 34 -18.14 0.20 -0.64
CA VAL A 34 -17.18 1.32 -0.63
C VAL A 34 -15.99 0.99 -1.52
N LEU A 35 -15.46 -0.23 -1.41
CA LEU A 35 -14.36 -0.71 -2.25
C LEU A 35 -14.77 -0.74 -3.73
N SER A 36 -15.97 -1.23 -4.05
CA SER A 36 -16.49 -1.23 -5.43
C SER A 36 -16.65 0.18 -6.01
N LYS A 37 -17.23 1.12 -5.25
CA LYS A 37 -17.39 2.52 -5.68
C LYS A 37 -16.03 3.19 -5.88
N PHE A 38 -15.07 2.92 -5.01
CA PHE A 38 -13.71 3.44 -5.14
C PHE A 38 -13.03 2.93 -6.41
N LEU A 39 -13.13 1.63 -6.72
CA LEU A 39 -12.59 1.04 -7.96
C LEU A 39 -13.25 1.60 -9.22
N ALA A 40 -14.55 1.91 -9.15
CA ALA A 40 -15.31 2.58 -10.21
C ALA A 40 -14.95 4.07 -10.38
N GLY A 41 -14.27 4.69 -9.41
CA GLY A 41 -13.97 6.13 -9.41
C GLY A 41 -15.13 7.00 -8.91
N GLU A 42 -16.14 6.40 -8.27
CA GLU A 42 -17.38 7.06 -7.82
C GLU A 42 -17.42 7.27 -6.30
N GLY A 43 -16.33 7.00 -5.58
CA GLY A 43 -16.29 7.11 -4.13
C GLY A 43 -14.88 7.35 -3.59
N ALA A 44 -14.83 7.90 -2.39
CA ALA A 44 -13.59 8.08 -1.63
C ALA A 44 -13.42 6.97 -0.59
N MET A 45 -12.17 6.71 -0.23
CA MET A 45 -11.79 5.78 0.83
C MET A 45 -10.93 6.52 1.85
N LYS A 46 -11.05 6.14 3.12
CA LYS A 46 -10.16 6.65 4.17
C LYS A 46 -8.73 6.15 3.92
N LEU A 47 -7.74 6.98 4.22
CA LEU A 47 -6.33 6.64 4.04
C LEU A 47 -5.97 5.38 4.85
N ASP A 48 -6.38 5.29 6.11
CA ASP A 48 -6.11 4.14 6.98
C ASP A 48 -6.61 2.81 6.37
N SER A 49 -7.80 2.81 5.78
CA SER A 49 -8.33 1.63 5.08
C SER A 49 -7.52 1.29 3.84
N LEU A 50 -7.05 2.30 3.11
CA LEU A 50 -6.22 2.11 1.92
C LEU A 50 -4.84 1.56 2.29
N GLU A 51 -4.24 2.04 3.38
CA GLU A 51 -2.97 1.52 3.92
C GLU A 51 -3.09 0.05 4.31
N LYS A 52 -4.16 -0.34 5.01
CA LYS A 52 -4.42 -1.76 5.30
C LYS A 52 -4.47 -2.61 4.02
N ILE A 53 -5.11 -2.11 2.95
CA ILE A 53 -5.16 -2.84 1.67
C ILE A 53 -3.77 -2.92 1.03
N PHE A 54 -2.97 -1.87 1.12
CA PHE A 54 -1.59 -1.87 0.63
C PHE A 54 -0.73 -2.90 1.35
N GLU A 55 -0.86 -3.00 2.68
CA GLU A 55 -0.16 -4.03 3.46
C GLU A 55 -0.53 -5.45 3.01
N MET A 56 -1.82 -5.70 2.70
CA MET A 56 -2.26 -6.99 2.13
C MET A 56 -1.62 -7.31 0.77
N ALA A 57 -1.25 -6.28 0.00
CA ALA A 57 -0.52 -6.40 -1.25
C ALA A 57 1.01 -6.48 -1.06
N GLY A 58 1.51 -6.45 0.17
CA GLY A 58 2.95 -6.37 0.47
C GLY A 58 3.57 -5.02 0.15
N VAL A 59 2.76 -3.96 0.11
CA VAL A 59 3.17 -2.58 -0.15
C VAL A 59 3.08 -1.77 1.14
N ILE A 60 4.12 -1.00 1.45
CA ILE A 60 4.15 -0.08 2.58
C ILE A 60 4.24 1.33 2.06
N VAL A 61 3.43 2.24 2.61
CA VAL A 61 3.53 3.68 2.33
C VAL A 61 4.56 4.26 3.26
N ILE A 62 5.56 4.92 2.68
CA ILE A 62 6.55 5.68 3.43
C ILE A 62 6.57 7.11 2.94
N THR A 63 6.76 8.03 3.88
CA THR A 63 7.02 9.43 3.58
C THR A 63 8.41 9.58 2.94
N LYS A 64 8.61 10.71 2.24
CA LYS A 64 9.94 11.05 1.69
C LYS A 64 11.01 11.17 2.78
N GLN A 65 10.62 11.59 3.98
CA GLN A 65 11.53 11.69 5.12
C GLN A 65 11.97 10.31 5.59
N GLU A 66 11.04 9.37 5.80
CA GLU A 66 11.35 8.00 6.18
C GLU A 66 12.22 7.30 5.14
N HIS A 67 11.97 7.54 3.85
CA HIS A 67 12.86 7.05 2.79
C HIS A 67 14.28 7.59 2.96
N ALA A 68 14.43 8.90 3.18
CA ALA A 68 15.75 9.53 3.34
C ALA A 68 16.49 8.98 4.58
N ASP A 69 15.76 8.77 5.67
CA ASP A 69 16.32 8.22 6.92
C ASP A 69 16.77 6.77 6.75
N ASN A 70 15.96 5.93 6.09
CA ASN A 70 16.30 4.55 5.75
C ASN A 70 17.55 4.48 4.86
N GLU A 71 17.64 5.36 3.86
CA GLU A 71 18.80 5.42 2.97
C GLU A 71 20.06 5.89 3.71
N ALA A 72 19.94 6.89 4.58
CA ALA A 72 21.04 7.39 5.40
C ALA A 72 21.56 6.30 6.35
N MET A 73 20.66 5.54 6.98
CA MET A 73 20.99 4.41 7.84
C MET A 73 21.76 3.33 7.05
N LEU A 74 21.26 2.92 5.89
CA LEU A 74 21.92 1.93 5.02
C LEU A 74 23.32 2.40 4.61
N ARG A 75 23.48 3.65 4.16
CA ARG A 75 24.80 4.22 3.81
C ARG A 75 25.75 4.20 5.00
N GLY A 76 25.26 4.49 6.21
CA GLY A 76 26.03 4.43 7.45
C GLY A 76 26.47 3.02 7.84
N PHE A 77 25.64 2.00 7.56
CA PHE A 77 26.00 0.59 7.75
C PHE A 77 27.03 0.10 6.72
N SER A 78 26.82 0.38 5.44
CA SER A 78 27.75 -0.04 4.37
C SER A 78 29.15 0.53 4.57
N ARG A 79 29.28 1.80 5.01
CA ARG A 79 30.59 2.39 5.33
C ARG A 79 31.29 1.72 6.51
N ARG A 80 30.54 1.17 7.47
CA ARG A 80 31.12 0.48 8.63
C ARG A 80 31.59 -0.92 8.25
N LEU A 81 30.81 -1.65 7.46
CA LEU A 81 31.16 -3.00 6.99
C LEU A 81 32.38 -3.01 6.05
N LEU A 82 32.57 -1.97 5.23
CA LEU A 82 33.69 -1.86 4.29
C LEU A 82 34.99 -1.28 4.90
N LYS A 83 34.96 -0.86 6.17
CA LYS A 83 36.14 -0.36 6.90
C LYS A 83 36.75 -1.38 7.87
N THR A 84 36.11 -2.53 8.00
CA THR A 84 36.66 -3.77 8.56
C THR A 84 37.18 -4.64 7.45
#